data_AF-A0A2U8WM03-F1
#
_entry.id   AF-A0A2U8WM03-F1
#
_cell.length_a   1.000
_cell.length_b   1.000
_cell.length_c   1.000
_cell.angle_alpha   90.00
_cell.angle_beta   90.00
_cell.angle_gamma   90.00
#
_symmetry.space_group_name_H-M   'P 1'
#
loop_
_entity.id
_entity.type
_entity.pdbx_description
1 polymer ?
#
loop_
_entity_poly.entity_id
_entity_poly.type
_entity_poly.pdbx_seq_one_letter_code
_entity_poly.pdbx_strand_id
1 'polypeptide(L)'
;MGAPSTKNEARACRVEDIFDITDSPPADVLDSLNAYFGAFAAPIRRDGAQYCLSCDARLGGVAAALGFGAAYQWGLAHGEATCTGCGWPARGMHSVKGADGTEILSLRNFFLAYHPDQVVRRDDASAEEVA
;
A
#
# COMPACT_ATOMS: atom_id res chain seq x y z
N MET A 1 -1.57 -3.81 -24.18
CA MET A 1 -1.43 -3.86 -22.71
C MET A 1 -2.01 -2.57 -22.15
N GLY A 2 -3.10 -2.63 -21.38
CA GLY A 2 -3.63 -1.44 -20.69
C GLY A 2 -2.92 -1.28 -19.35
N ALA A 3 -2.43 -0.08 -19.03
CA ALA A 3 -1.91 0.23 -17.71
C ALA A 3 -2.91 -0.22 -16.62
N PRO A 4 -2.45 -0.67 -15.44
CA PRO A 4 -3.36 -1.02 -14.36
C PRO A 4 -4.26 0.18 -14.04
N SER A 5 -5.54 0.09 -14.43
CA SER A 5 -6.50 1.17 -14.27
C SER A 5 -6.91 1.25 -12.80
N THR A 6 -6.66 2.41 -12.18
CA THR A 6 -7.20 2.77 -10.87
C THR A 6 -8.42 3.67 -11.08
N LYS A 7 -9.43 3.56 -10.21
CA LYS A 7 -10.55 4.51 -10.19
C LYS A 7 -10.19 5.82 -9.51
N ASN A 8 -9.17 5.78 -8.66
CA ASN A 8 -8.65 6.94 -7.95
C ASN A 8 -7.29 7.32 -8.53
N GLU A 9 -7.00 8.61 -8.58
CA GLU A 9 -5.70 9.13 -8.97
C GLU A 9 -4.64 8.62 -7.99
N ALA A 10 -3.58 8.01 -8.53
CA ALA A 10 -2.46 7.52 -7.75
C ALA A 10 -1.38 8.60 -7.69
N ARG A 11 -1.08 9.08 -6.49
CA ARG A 11 0.16 9.79 -6.20
C ARG A 11 1.02 8.97 -5.26
N ALA A 12 2.33 9.10 -5.37
CA ALA A 12 3.26 8.51 -4.41
C ALA A 12 2.93 8.96 -2.98
N CYS A 13 2.97 8.02 -2.04
CA CYS A 13 2.77 8.28 -0.63
C CYS A 13 4.01 9.00 -0.07
N ARG A 14 3.76 10.01 0.74
CA ARG A 14 4.78 10.69 1.54
C ARG A 14 4.56 10.42 3.02
N VAL A 15 5.58 10.68 3.83
CA VAL A 15 5.51 10.51 5.28
C VAL A 15 4.37 11.33 5.91
N GLU A 16 4.09 12.52 5.39
CA GLU A 16 3.06 13.44 5.90
C GLU A 16 1.62 12.93 5.62
N ASP A 17 1.46 11.95 4.72
CA ASP A 17 0.14 11.33 4.49
C ASP A 17 -0.25 10.36 5.61
N ILE A 18 0.75 9.95 6.40
CA ILE A 18 0.67 8.89 7.41
C ILE A 18 0.77 9.49 8.81
N PHE A 19 1.67 10.45 8.99
CA PHE A 19 2.01 11.03 10.29
C PHE A 19 1.81 12.53 10.31
N ASP A 20 1.38 13.03 11.46
CA ASP A 20 1.50 14.44 11.80
C ASP A 20 2.94 14.70 12.28
N ILE A 21 3.63 15.65 11.66
CA ILE A 21 5.06 15.91 11.89
C ILE A 21 5.18 17.22 12.66
N THR A 22 5.33 17.12 13.98
CA THR A 22 5.34 18.28 14.88
C THR A 22 6.74 18.83 15.16
N ASP A 23 7.76 17.96 15.23
CA ASP A 23 9.09 18.32 15.78
C ASP A 23 10.24 18.31 14.76
N SER A 24 9.94 18.40 13.46
CA SER A 24 10.92 18.41 12.36
C SER A 24 12.03 17.35 12.52
N PRO A 25 11.75 16.07 12.19
CA PRO A 25 12.73 15.00 12.28
C PRO A 25 14.00 15.34 11.47
N PRO A 26 15.14 14.69 11.78
CA PRO A 26 16.34 14.80 10.95
C PRO A 26 16.02 14.55 9.47
N ALA A 27 16.65 15.33 8.58
CA ALA A 27 16.34 15.30 7.15
C ALA A 27 16.59 13.92 6.52
N ASP A 28 17.64 13.22 6.95
CA ASP A 28 17.99 11.86 6.52
C ASP A 28 16.91 10.82 6.91
N VAL A 29 16.27 11.01 8.06
CA VAL A 29 15.13 10.19 8.50
C VAL A 29 13.93 10.44 7.59
N LEU A 30 13.61 11.71 7.31
CA LEU A 30 12.52 12.08 6.41
C LEU A 30 12.73 11.55 4.99
N ASP A 31 13.95 11.65 4.47
CA ASP A 31 14.32 11.15 3.15
C ASP A 31 14.18 9.62 3.09
N SER A 32 14.65 8.90 4.12
CA SER A 32 14.51 7.44 4.19
C SER A 32 13.05 7.00 4.25
N LEU A 33 12.22 7.70 5.03
CA LEU A 33 10.78 7.42 5.12
C LEU A 33 10.09 7.72 3.79
N ASN A 34 10.36 8.85 3.15
CA ASN A 34 9.77 9.20 1.86
C ASN A 34 10.21 8.25 0.74
N ALA A 35 11.47 7.85 0.72
CA ALA A 35 11.97 6.85 -0.23
C ALA A 35 11.25 5.51 -0.07
N TYR A 36 11.04 5.06 1.18
CA TYR A 36 10.28 3.84 1.45
C TYR A 36 8.79 3.98 1.08
N PHE A 37 8.14 5.06 1.52
CA PHE A 37 6.72 5.25 1.28
C PHE A 37 6.38 5.54 -0.17
N GLY A 38 7.33 6.04 -0.96
CA GLY A 38 7.14 6.30 -2.40
C GLY A 38 6.74 5.08 -3.23
N ALA A 39 6.97 3.86 -2.75
CA ALA A 39 6.49 2.63 -3.38
C ALA A 39 4.96 2.41 -3.24
N PHE A 40 4.29 3.16 -2.36
CA PHE A 40 2.87 3.05 -2.09
C PHE A 40 2.10 4.22 -2.66
N ALA A 41 0.81 4.02 -2.91
CA ALA A 41 -0.09 5.12 -3.21
C ALA A 41 -0.49 5.82 -1.90
N ALA A 42 -0.61 7.14 -1.95
CA ALA A 42 -1.14 7.90 -0.83
C ALA A 42 -2.56 7.39 -0.45
N PRO A 43 -2.86 7.19 0.84
CA PRO A 43 -4.16 6.68 1.25
C PRO A 43 -5.31 7.60 0.81
N ILE A 44 -6.33 7.01 0.18
CA ILE A 44 -7.55 7.74 -0.17
C ILE A 44 -8.48 7.72 1.04
N ARG A 45 -8.78 8.91 1.56
CA ARG A 45 -9.69 9.09 2.69
C ARG A 45 -10.84 10.01 2.31
N ARG A 46 -12.07 9.60 2.63
CA ARG A 46 -13.28 10.43 2.52
C ARG A 46 -14.11 10.23 3.79
N ASP A 47 -14.47 11.32 4.45
CA ASP A 47 -15.25 11.30 5.69
C ASP A 47 -14.67 10.38 6.78
N GLY A 48 -13.34 10.37 6.92
CA GLY A 48 -12.62 9.53 7.89
C GLY A 48 -12.52 8.05 7.52
N ALA A 49 -13.13 7.60 6.42
CA ALA A 49 -13.02 6.23 5.93
C ALA A 49 -11.95 6.11 4.83
N GLN A 50 -11.24 4.98 4.80
CA GLN A 50 -10.27 4.67 3.76
C GLN A 50 -10.96 3.98 2.58
N TYR A 51 -10.46 4.19 1.36
CA TYR A 51 -11.00 3.60 0.13
C TYR A 51 -9.91 2.90 -0.67
N CYS A 52 -10.31 1.87 -1.41
CA CYS A 52 -9.39 1.15 -2.28
C CYS A 52 -9.01 2.02 -3.50
N LEU A 53 -7.70 2.13 -3.75
CA LEU A 53 -7.15 2.82 -4.93
C LEU A 53 -7.78 2.35 -6.25
N SER A 54 -7.91 1.03 -6.42
CA SER A 54 -8.36 0.47 -7.69
C SER A 54 -9.87 0.43 -7.85
N CYS A 55 -10.60 -0.19 -6.93
CA CYS A 55 -12.04 -0.43 -7.10
C CYS A 55 -12.96 0.61 -6.45
N ASP A 56 -12.40 1.54 -5.67
CA ASP A 56 -13.11 2.55 -4.89
C ASP A 56 -14.05 1.99 -3.81
N ALA A 57 -13.93 0.70 -3.47
CA ALA A 57 -14.66 0.14 -2.35
C ALA A 57 -14.20 0.77 -1.03
N ARG A 58 -15.15 1.14 -0.16
CA ARG A 58 -14.88 1.57 1.21
C ARG A 58 -14.20 0.43 1.97
N LEU A 59 -13.04 0.71 2.54
CA LEU A 59 -12.25 -0.24 3.32
C LEU A 59 -12.64 -0.14 4.80
N GLY A 60 -13.09 -1.25 5.38
CA GLY A 60 -13.40 -1.31 6.80
C GLY A 60 -13.65 -2.74 7.29
N GLY A 61 -12.92 -3.18 8.31
CA GLY A 61 -12.97 -4.56 8.80
C GLY A 61 -14.36 -5.01 9.25
N VAL A 62 -15.05 -4.20 10.07
CA VAL A 62 -16.39 -4.53 10.59
C VAL A 62 -17.45 -4.51 9.49
N ALA A 63 -17.42 -3.51 8.60
CA ALA A 63 -18.37 -3.42 7.50
C ALA A 63 -18.20 -4.61 6.53
N ALA A 64 -16.96 -4.95 6.19
CA ALA A 64 -16.66 -6.09 5.32
C ALA A 64 -17.08 -7.42 5.95
N ALA A 65 -16.93 -7.58 7.27
CA ALA A 65 -17.39 -8.77 8.00
C ALA A 65 -18.92 -8.95 7.94
N LEU A 66 -19.67 -7.86 7.79
CA LEU A 66 -21.12 -7.86 7.60
C LEU A 66 -21.54 -7.94 6.13
N GLY A 67 -20.59 -8.13 5.20
CA GLY A 67 -20.84 -8.24 3.77
C GLY A 67 -20.94 -6.89 3.02
N PHE A 68 -20.60 -5.77 3.66
CA PHE A 68 -20.65 -4.44 3.06
C PHE A 68 -19.25 -3.85 2.84
N GLY A 69 -18.94 -3.42 1.61
CA GLY A 69 -17.64 -2.81 1.29
C GLY A 69 -16.52 -3.84 1.08
N ALA A 70 -15.27 -3.47 1.37
CA ALA A 70 -14.11 -4.33 1.26
C ALA A 70 -13.20 -4.22 2.49
N ALA A 71 -12.28 -5.16 2.63
CA ALA A 71 -11.18 -5.13 3.59
C ALA A 71 -9.86 -5.55 2.93
N TYR A 72 -8.74 -5.29 3.60
CA TYR A 72 -7.49 -5.94 3.27
C TYR A 72 -7.47 -7.35 3.87
N GLN A 73 -7.19 -8.33 3.02
CA GLN A 73 -6.93 -9.70 3.42
C GLN A 73 -5.42 -9.92 3.39
N TRP A 74 -4.88 -10.48 4.48
CA TRP A 74 -3.48 -10.89 4.54
C TRP A 74 -3.19 -11.98 3.50
N GLY A 75 -2.11 -11.78 2.75
CA GLY A 75 -1.52 -12.82 1.93
C GLY A 75 -0.70 -13.80 2.77
N LEU A 76 -0.31 -14.92 2.16
CA LEU A 76 0.58 -15.90 2.78
C LEU A 76 2.03 -15.40 2.90
N ALA A 77 2.43 -14.45 2.05
CA ALA A 77 3.74 -13.82 2.07
C ALA A 77 3.82 -12.77 3.17
N HIS A 78 4.90 -12.82 3.96
CA HIS A 78 5.12 -12.02 5.16
C HIS A 78 4.87 -10.53 4.95
N GLY A 79 3.77 -10.02 5.53
CA GLY A 79 3.45 -8.60 5.51
C GLY A 79 2.64 -8.13 4.31
N GLU A 80 2.38 -8.99 3.33
CA GLU A 80 1.60 -8.65 2.14
C GLU A 80 0.10 -8.83 2.36
N ALA A 81 -0.70 -8.05 1.63
CA ALA A 81 -2.14 -8.06 1.68
C ALA A 81 -2.75 -7.74 0.32
N THR A 82 -4.05 -7.99 0.16
CA THR A 82 -4.79 -7.61 -1.04
C THR A 82 -6.17 -7.09 -0.67
N CYS A 83 -6.70 -6.15 -1.45
CA CYS A 83 -8.10 -5.72 -1.33
C CYS A 83 -9.03 -6.89 -1.69
N THR A 84 -9.90 -7.30 -0.77
CA THR A 84 -10.91 -8.36 -1.00
C THR A 84 -11.91 -8.05 -2.13
N GLY A 85 -12.12 -6.76 -2.45
CA GLY A 85 -13.04 -6.36 -3.51
C GLY A 85 -12.48 -6.48 -4.93
N CYS A 86 -11.16 -6.37 -5.12
CA CYS A 86 -10.57 -6.34 -6.48
C CYS A 86 -9.18 -6.97 -6.60
N GLY A 87 -8.64 -7.52 -5.52
CA GLY A 87 -7.31 -8.12 -5.48
C GLY A 87 -6.14 -7.14 -5.50
N TRP A 88 -6.38 -5.82 -5.46
CA TRP A 88 -5.28 -4.84 -5.53
C TRP A 88 -4.25 -5.07 -4.41
N PRO A 89 -2.95 -5.15 -4.74
CA PRO A 89 -1.93 -5.51 -3.77
C PRO A 89 -1.65 -4.37 -2.79
N ALA A 90 -1.31 -4.74 -1.58
CA ALA A 90 -0.99 -3.85 -0.48
C ALA A 90 0.02 -4.51 0.47
N ARG A 91 0.63 -3.74 1.35
CA ARG A 91 1.47 -4.22 2.45
C ARG A 91 0.90 -3.74 3.77
N GLY A 92 0.80 -4.63 4.75
CA GLY A 92 0.29 -4.38 6.09
C GLY A 92 1.35 -4.36 7.21
N MET A 93 2.56 -4.85 6.92
CA MET A 93 3.71 -4.82 7.83
C MET A 93 4.84 -4.04 7.19
N HIS A 94 5.31 -2.99 7.86
CA HIS A 94 6.37 -2.13 7.38
C HIS A 94 7.54 -2.17 8.37
N SER A 95 8.74 -2.43 7.86
CA SER A 95 10.00 -2.22 8.57
C SER A 95 10.86 -1.33 7.68
N VAL A 96 11.04 -0.09 8.11
CA VAL A 96 11.77 0.95 7.39
C VAL A 96 13.15 1.09 8.03
N LYS A 97 14.18 1.03 7.19
CA LYS A 97 15.57 1.15 7.61
C LYS A 97 16.20 2.40 7.04
N GLY A 98 17.12 3.00 7.80
CA GLY A 98 17.97 4.08 7.33
C GLY A 98 19.07 3.59 6.40
N ALA A 99 19.84 4.54 5.87
CA ALA A 99 20.96 4.25 4.98
C ALA A 99 22.07 3.39 5.65
N ASP A 100 22.19 3.47 6.98
CA ASP A 100 23.11 2.67 7.79
C ASP A 100 22.57 1.25 8.10
N GLY A 101 21.35 0.94 7.67
CA GLY A 101 20.66 -0.33 7.94
C GLY A 101 19.95 -0.40 9.28
N THR A 102 20.01 0.65 10.11
CA THR A 102 19.32 0.74 11.39
C THR A 102 17.80 0.88 11.17
N GLU A 103 16.98 0.20 11.97
CA GLU A 103 15.52 0.35 11.88
C GLU A 103 15.11 1.75 12.36
N ILE A 104 14.44 2.50 11.49
CA ILE A 104 13.87 3.82 11.77
C ILE A 104 12.44 3.67 12.30
N LEU A 105 11.66 2.77 11.67
CA LEU A 105 10.23 2.67 11.91
C LEU A 105 9.73 1.24 11.66
N SER A 106 8.91 0.74 12.59
CA SER A 106 8.15 -0.50 12.41
C SER A 106 6.66 -0.22 12.58
N LEU A 107 5.86 -0.50 11.53
CA LEU A 107 4.41 -0.41 11.56
C LEU A 107 3.80 -1.78 11.32
N ARG A 108 2.83 -2.16 12.15
CA ARG A 108 2.09 -3.43 12.03
C ARG A 108 0.61 -3.15 11.93
N ASN A 109 -0.10 -3.97 11.16
CA ASN A 109 -1.53 -3.81 10.88
C ASN A 109 -1.88 -2.45 10.26
N PHE A 110 -0.94 -1.85 9.53
CA PHE A 110 -1.13 -0.59 8.85
C PHE A 110 -1.04 -0.87 7.36
N PHE A 111 -2.16 -0.75 6.62
CA PHE A 111 -2.22 -1.22 5.24
C PHE A 111 -2.06 -0.10 4.22
N LEU A 112 -1.04 -0.22 3.37
CA LEU A 112 -0.78 0.68 2.25
C LEU A 112 -0.89 -0.07 0.92
N ALA A 113 -1.72 0.43 0.02
CA ALA A 113 -1.83 -0.07 -1.34
C ALA A 113 -0.57 0.28 -2.14
N TYR A 114 -0.06 -0.65 -2.93
CA TYR A 114 1.08 -0.36 -3.81
C TYR A 114 0.69 0.68 -4.86
N HIS A 115 1.67 1.55 -5.19
CA HIS A 115 1.54 2.46 -6.32
C HIS A 115 1.41 1.66 -7.62
N PRO A 116 0.61 2.09 -8.61
CA PRO A 116 0.45 1.37 -9.87
C PRO A 116 1.79 1.04 -10.57
N ASP A 117 2.77 1.93 -10.46
CA ASP A 117 4.12 1.73 -11.03
C ASP A 117 4.89 0.57 -10.39
N GLN A 118 4.51 0.13 -9.20
CA GLN A 118 5.11 -1.01 -8.50
C GLN A 118 4.35 -2.33 -8.78
N VAL A 119 3.20 -2.27 -9.44
CA VAL A 119 2.35 -3.43 -9.70
C VAL A 119 2.63 -3.96 -11.11
N VAL A 120 3.47 -4.98 -11.19
CA VAL A 120 3.64 -5.78 -12.42
C VAL A 120 2.52 -6.83 -12.46
N ARG A 121 1.64 -6.77 -13.46
CA ARG A 121 0.71 -7.88 -13.71
C ARG A 121 1.50 -9.04 -14.31
N ARG A 122 1.33 -10.25 -13.77
CA ARG A 122 1.83 -11.48 -14.39
C ARG A 122 1.04 -11.74 -15.67
N ASP A 123 1.51 -11.21 -16.80
CA ASP A 123 1.13 -11.72 -18.11
C ASP A 123 2.18 -12.71 -18.67
N ASP A 124 3.31 -12.94 -17.97
CA ASP A 124 4.49 -13.67 -18.50
C ASP A 124 4.92 -14.93 -17.73
N ALA A 125 4.13 -15.44 -16.78
CA ALA A 125 4.49 -16.65 -16.01
C ALA A 125 3.99 -17.97 -16.63
N SER A 126 3.52 -17.95 -17.89
CA SER A 126 3.05 -19.14 -18.59
C SER A 126 3.25 -19.03 -20.11
N ALA A 127 4.50 -19.00 -20.57
CA ALA A 127 4.80 -19.22 -21.99
C ALA A 127 6.19 -19.78 -22.31
N GLU A 128 7.07 -20.07 -21.34
CA GLU A 128 8.32 -20.81 -21.59
C GLU A 128 8.48 -21.96 -20.60
N GLU A 129 9.08 -23.04 -21.09
CA GLU A 129 9.30 -24.36 -20.47
C GLU A 129 8.11 -25.32 -20.42
N VAL A 130 7.66 -25.79 -21.60
CA VAL A 130 7.84 -27.20 -21.98
C VAL A 130 8.05 -27.26 -23.50
N ALA A 131 9.30 -27.42 -23.93
CA ALA A 131 9.67 -27.89 -25.26
C ALA A 131 10.32 -29.27 -25.10
#